data_AF-A0A922ZAZ8-F1
#
_entry.id   AF-A0A922ZAZ8-F1
#
_cell.length_a   1.000
_cell.length_b   1.000
_cell.length_c   1.000
_cell.angle_alpha   90.00
_cell.angle_beta   90.00
_cell.angle_gamma   90.00
#
_symmetry.space_group_name_H-M   'P 1'
#
loop_
_entity.id
_entity.type
_entity.pdbx_description
1 polymer ?
#
loop_
_entity_poly.entity_id
_entity_poly.type
_entity_poly.pdbx_seq_one_letter_code
_entity_poly.pdbx_strand_id
1 'polypeptide(L)'
;MSFKLTCNNIKCQSCQRAKNIVDLISNYVGNDHFFKCPECSHNMYIKKSFNLQELGRTWEPYLRGIIELGIRGHSYRPFIFLVSRKANNHISSCWFSYYKDLRSSGGRLKLGYGPGGPPNLRMKQIKKMINELKQMNIY
;
A
#
# COMPACT_ATOMS: atom_id res chain seq x y z
N MET A 1 -7.72 2.39 -10.98
CA MET A 1 -7.02 3.59 -10.51
C MET A 1 -5.53 3.29 -10.52
N SER A 2 -4.71 4.15 -11.12
CA SER A 2 -3.25 3.99 -11.15
C SER A 2 -2.58 4.64 -9.94
N PHE A 3 -1.43 4.12 -9.52
CA PHE A 3 -0.59 4.68 -8.47
C PHE A 3 0.63 5.36 -9.09
N LYS A 4 0.84 6.64 -8.76
CA LYS A 4 2.07 7.37 -9.10
C LYS A 4 3.04 7.19 -7.94
N LEU A 5 4.22 6.65 -8.22
CA LEU A 5 5.29 6.48 -7.25
C LEU A 5 6.38 7.54 -7.47
N THR A 6 6.94 8.04 -6.37
CA THR A 6 8.07 8.96 -6.37
C THR A 6 9.25 8.31 -5.68
N CYS A 7 10.41 8.32 -6.34
CA CYS A 7 11.65 7.81 -5.76
C CYS A 7 12.19 8.77 -4.70
N ASN A 8 12.72 8.26 -3.59
CA ASN A 8 13.39 9.09 -2.58
C ASN A 8 14.80 9.54 -3.02
N ASN A 9 15.39 8.88 -4.02
CA ASN A 9 16.68 9.29 -4.56
C ASN A 9 16.48 10.49 -5.51
N ILE A 10 16.92 11.67 -5.09
CA ILE A 10 16.78 12.93 -5.86
C ILE A 10 17.49 12.86 -7.23
N LYS A 11 18.56 12.06 -7.33
CA LYS A 11 19.27 11.85 -8.60
C LYS A 11 18.52 10.92 -9.56
N CYS A 12 17.58 10.13 -9.03
CA CYS A 12 16.72 9.25 -9.80
C CYS A 12 15.49 10.04 -10.24
N GLN A 13 15.50 10.53 -11.48
CA GLN A 13 14.41 11.32 -12.05
C GLN A 13 13.20 10.47 -12.49
N SER A 14 13.20 9.16 -12.22
CA SER A 14 12.15 8.28 -12.70
C SER A 14 10.88 8.39 -11.85
N CYS A 15 9.83 8.88 -12.51
CA CYS A 15 8.46 8.78 -12.01
C CYS A 15 7.87 7.46 -12.51
N GLN A 16 7.60 6.54 -11.59
CA GLN A 16 7.00 5.25 -11.93
C GLN A 16 5.49 5.28 -11.75
N ARG A 17 4.79 4.42 -12.50
CA ARG A 17 3.34 4.33 -12.45
C ARG A 17 2.89 2.88 -12.47
N ALA A 18 2.28 2.44 -11.37
CA ALA A 18 1.56 1.17 -11.35
C ALA A 18 0.14 1.37 -11.86
N LYS A 19 -0.31 0.53 -12.81
CA LYS A 19 -1.65 0.58 -13.42
C LYS A 19 -2.76 0.26 -12.41
N ASN A 20 -2.47 -0.63 -11.46
CA ASN A 20 -3.39 -1.10 -10.44
C ASN A 20 -2.63 -1.66 -9.21
N ILE A 21 -3.34 -2.21 -8.23
CA ILE A 21 -2.73 -2.72 -6.98
C ILE A 21 -1.93 -4.01 -7.19
N VAL A 22 -2.34 -4.84 -8.15
CA VAL A 22 -1.64 -6.09 -8.49
C VAL A 22 -0.29 -5.75 -9.11
N ASP A 23 -0.29 -4.83 -10.07
CA ASP A 23 0.91 -4.28 -10.69
C ASP A 23 1.82 -3.61 -9.64
N LEU A 24 1.25 -2.84 -8.71
CA LEU A 24 1.99 -2.21 -7.62
C LEU A 24 2.73 -3.24 -6.76
N ILE A 25 2.03 -4.29 -6.33
CA ILE A 25 2.59 -5.35 -5.48
C ILE A 25 3.65 -6.15 -6.24
N SER A 26 3.35 -6.58 -7.47
CA SER A 26 4.24 -7.47 -8.22
C SER A 26 5.54 -6.81 -8.66
N ASN A 27 5.50 -5.51 -9.00
CA ASN A 27 6.63 -4.85 -9.66
C ASN A 27 7.37 -3.84 -8.78
N TYR A 28 6.76 -3.40 -7.68
CA TYR A 28 7.35 -2.32 -6.87
C TYR A 28 7.47 -2.67 -5.40
N VAL A 29 6.88 -3.75 -4.87
CA VAL A 29 7.07 -4.12 -3.46
C VAL A 29 8.30 -5.01 -3.34
N GLY A 30 9.29 -4.55 -2.57
CA GLY A 30 10.49 -5.31 -2.23
C GLY A 30 10.23 -6.37 -1.18
N ASN A 31 11.23 -7.22 -0.94
CA ASN A 31 11.18 -8.28 0.08
C ASN A 31 11.04 -7.73 1.51
N ASP A 32 11.40 -6.47 1.73
CA ASP A 32 11.23 -5.73 2.98
C ASP A 32 9.88 -5.00 3.08
N HIS A 33 8.94 -5.32 2.19
CA HIS A 33 7.60 -4.74 2.08
C HIS A 33 7.55 -3.29 1.63
N PHE A 34 8.69 -2.61 1.47
CA PHE A 34 8.73 -1.22 0.99
C PHE A 34 8.56 -1.15 -0.52
N PHE A 35 8.03 -0.03 -1.01
CA PHE A 35 8.09 0.27 -2.43
C PHE A 35 9.54 0.54 -2.84
N LYS A 36 10.00 -0.10 -3.92
CA LYS A 36 11.36 -0.01 -4.45
C LYS A 36 11.33 0.50 -5.88
N CYS A 37 12.28 1.37 -6.19
CA CYS A 37 12.51 1.81 -7.55
C CYS A 37 13.20 0.68 -8.33
N PRO A 38 12.67 0.21 -9.47
CA PRO A 38 13.29 -0.86 -10.24
C PRO A 38 14.64 -0.44 -10.85
N GLU A 39 14.90 0.86 -11.01
CA GLU A 39 16.13 1.37 -11.61
C GLU A 39 17.27 1.54 -10.60
N CYS A 40 16.98 2.00 -9.38
CA CYS A 40 18.02 2.35 -8.39
C CYS A 40 17.85 1.68 -7.03
N SER A 41 16.86 0.79 -6.87
CA SER A 41 16.55 0.04 -5.65
C SER A 41 16.25 0.88 -4.38
N HIS A 42 16.21 2.20 -4.49
CA HIS A 42 15.86 3.08 -3.37
C HIS A 42 14.37 2.99 -3.05
N ASN A 43 14.03 3.30 -1.80
CA ASN A 43 12.64 3.35 -1.37
C ASN A 43 11.87 4.42 -2.15
N MET A 44 10.63 4.08 -2.50
CA MET A 44 9.68 4.97 -3.14
C MET A 44 8.50 5.25 -2.20
N TYR A 45 7.64 6.18 -2.60
CA TYR A 45 6.38 6.44 -1.92
C TYR A 45 5.28 6.85 -2.89
N ILE A 46 4.04 6.72 -2.41
CA ILE A 46 2.85 7.28 -3.06
C ILE A 46 2.30 8.35 -2.13
N LYS A 47 2.29 9.61 -2.58
CA LYS A 47 1.62 10.70 -1.87
C LYS A 47 0.11 10.61 -2.14
N LYS A 48 -0.70 10.70 -1.09
CA LYS A 48 -2.15 10.86 -1.18
C LYS A 48 -2.55 12.14 -0.45
N SER A 49 -3.74 12.65 -0.76
CA SER A 49 -4.36 13.77 -0.06
C SER A 49 -5.85 13.49 0.01
N PHE A 50 -6.43 13.66 1.19
CA PHE A 50 -7.84 13.46 1.48
C PHE A 50 -8.37 14.67 2.24
N ASN A 51 -9.51 15.20 1.81
CA ASN A 51 -10.23 16.18 2.61
C ASN A 51 -10.83 15.47 3.81
N LEU A 52 -10.59 16.00 5.00
CA LEU A 52 -11.21 15.52 6.22
C LEU A 52 -12.60 16.14 6.38
N GLN A 53 -13.39 15.60 7.31
CA GLN A 53 -14.73 16.11 7.58
C GLN A 53 -14.68 17.52 8.18
N GLU A 54 -13.62 17.82 8.94
CA GLU A 54 -13.38 19.15 9.47
C GLU A 54 -12.95 20.12 8.36
N LEU A 55 -13.68 21.25 8.27
CA LEU A 55 -13.47 22.26 7.24
C LEU A 55 -12.00 22.73 7.20
N GLY A 56 -11.42 22.73 6.01
CA GLY A 56 -10.05 23.19 5.77
C GLY A 56 -8.95 22.22 6.21
N ARG A 57 -9.29 21.04 6.75
CA ARG A 57 -8.29 20.03 7.11
C ARG A 57 -8.09 19.00 6.01
N THR A 58 -6.83 18.73 5.71
CA THR A 58 -6.43 17.67 4.77
C THR A 58 -5.54 16.66 5.48
N TRP A 59 -5.71 15.39 5.13
CA TRP A 59 -4.78 14.33 5.52
C TRP A 59 -3.92 13.95 4.32
N GLU A 60 -2.61 14.16 4.44
CA GLU A 60 -1.64 13.89 3.37
C GLU A 60 -0.69 12.74 3.73
N PRO A 61 -1.15 11.47 3.69
CA PRO A 61 -0.28 10.35 4.00
C PRO A 61 0.66 10.03 2.84
N TYR A 62 1.83 9.52 3.21
CA TYR A 62 2.76 8.88 2.29
C TYR A 62 2.67 7.36 2.49
N LEU A 63 2.22 6.65 1.46
CA LEU A 63 2.23 5.18 1.45
C LEU A 63 3.64 4.73 1.06
N ARG A 64 4.24 3.88 1.88
CA ARG A 64 5.66 3.50 1.78
C ARG A 64 5.86 2.05 1.37
N GLY A 65 4.85 1.21 1.53
CA GLY A 65 4.96 -0.22 1.31
C GLY A 65 3.64 -0.93 1.52
N ILE A 66 3.64 -2.24 1.32
CA ILE A 66 2.48 -3.12 1.46
C ILE A 66 2.90 -4.41 2.15
N ILE A 67 2.13 -4.83 3.15
CA ILE A 67 2.17 -6.20 3.68
C ILE A 67 0.94 -6.95 3.20
N GLU A 68 1.15 -8.04 2.46
CA GLU A 68 0.07 -8.89 1.99
C GLU A 68 -0.41 -9.85 3.08
N LEU A 69 -1.72 -9.83 3.38
CA LEU A 69 -2.33 -10.70 4.40
C LEU A 69 -3.17 -11.84 3.78
N GLY A 70 -3.43 -11.78 2.48
CA GLY A 70 -4.14 -12.80 1.72
C GLY A 70 -3.25 -13.91 1.18
N ILE A 71 -3.89 -14.98 0.70
CA ILE A 71 -3.22 -16.09 0.01
C ILE A 71 -3.14 -15.75 -1.49
N ARG A 72 -1.98 -15.96 -2.11
CA ARG A 72 -1.79 -15.78 -3.56
C ARG A 72 -2.79 -16.64 -4.34
N GLY A 73 -3.36 -16.10 -5.41
CA GLY A 73 -4.37 -16.78 -6.23
C GLY A 73 -5.83 -16.62 -5.79
N HIS A 74 -6.10 -16.13 -4.57
CA HIS A 74 -7.48 -15.85 -4.14
C HIS A 74 -7.94 -14.47 -4.58
N SER A 75 -9.19 -14.35 -5.03
CA SER A 75 -9.80 -13.07 -5.45
C SER A 75 -9.92 -12.05 -4.31
N TYR A 76 -10.05 -12.52 -3.07
CA TYR A 76 -10.06 -11.68 -1.87
C TYR A 76 -8.70 -11.73 -1.16
N ARG A 77 -7.92 -10.66 -1.27
CA ARG A 77 -6.64 -10.53 -0.58
C ARG A 77 -6.58 -9.24 0.22
N PRO A 78 -6.73 -9.30 1.55
CA PRO A 78 -6.47 -8.16 2.39
C PRO A 78 -4.97 -7.85 2.40
N PHE A 79 -4.67 -6.57 2.58
CA PHE A 79 -3.31 -6.06 2.71
C PHE A 79 -3.33 -4.79 3.55
N ILE A 80 -2.19 -4.42 4.09
CA ILE A 80 -2.03 -3.14 4.77
C ILE A 80 -1.02 -2.29 4.01
N PHE A 81 -1.31 -1.01 3.87
CA PHE A 81 -0.30 -0.03 3.51
C PHE A 81 0.50 0.36 4.76
N LEU A 82 1.81 0.42 4.60
CA LEU A 82 2.70 1.07 5.57
C LEU A 82 2.66 2.58 5.30
N VAL A 83 2.32 3.36 6.32
CA VAL A 83 2.03 4.79 6.17
C VAL A 83 2.95 5.63 7.04
N SER A 84 3.42 6.72 6.47
CA SER A 84 4.14 7.78 7.19
C SER A 84 3.41 9.11 7.04
N ARG A 85 3.40 9.91 8.11
CA ARG A 85 2.86 11.28 8.09
C ARG A 85 3.84 12.32 7.54
N LYS A 86 5.13 11.99 7.54
CA LYS A 86 6.22 12.87 7.09
C LYS A 86 7.00 12.22 5.94
N ALA A 87 7.77 13.04 5.23
CA ALA A 87 8.62 12.60 4.13
C ALA A 87 9.80 11.69 4.57
N ASN A 88 10.13 11.63 5.85
CA ASN A 88 11.33 10.98 6.42
C ASN A 88 11.30 9.45 6.52
N ASN A 89 10.49 8.75 5.71
CA ASN A 89 10.36 7.28 5.65
C ASN A 89 9.94 6.56 6.95
N HIS A 90 9.79 7.25 8.08
CA HIS A 90 9.39 6.62 9.34
C HIS A 90 7.91 6.21 9.31
N ILE A 91 7.65 4.90 9.35
CA ILE A 91 6.31 4.35 9.41
C ILE A 91 5.68 4.71 10.77
N SER A 92 4.52 5.34 10.73
CA SER A 92 3.80 5.84 11.92
C SER A 92 2.39 5.29 12.03
N SER A 93 1.88 4.64 10.98
CA SER A 93 0.58 3.99 11.00
C SER A 93 0.47 2.92 9.91
N CYS A 94 -0.56 2.09 10.04
CA CYS A 94 -0.99 1.15 9.02
C CYS A 94 -2.35 1.56 8.47
N TRP A 95 -2.57 1.42 7.16
CA TRP A 95 -3.88 1.62 6.53
C TRP A 95 -4.35 0.32 5.89
N PHE A 96 -5.41 -0.25 6.47
CA PHE A 96 -6.03 -1.47 5.98
C PHE A 96 -6.80 -1.27 4.67
N SER A 97 -6.57 -2.20 3.74
CA SER A 97 -7.29 -2.23 2.48
C SER A 97 -7.45 -3.67 1.99
N TYR A 98 -8.30 -3.87 1.00
CA TYR A 98 -8.48 -5.15 0.33
C TYR A 98 -8.92 -4.91 -1.11
N TYR A 99 -8.68 -5.88 -1.97
CA TYR A 99 -9.34 -5.96 -3.27
C TYR A 99 -10.14 -7.26 -3.36
N LYS A 100 -11.23 -7.20 -4.15
CA LYS A 100 -12.13 -8.33 -4.41
C LYS A 100 -11.97 -8.92 -5.83
N ASP A 101 -11.23 -8.25 -6.72
CA ASP A 101 -11.17 -8.61 -8.13
C ASP A 101 -9.73 -8.57 -8.64
N LEU A 102 -9.22 -9.75 -9.03
CA LEU A 102 -7.87 -9.99 -9.53
C LEU A 102 -7.81 -10.31 -11.02
N ARG A 103 -8.94 -10.27 -11.73
CA ARG A 103 -9.01 -10.68 -13.14
C ARG A 103 -8.12 -9.78 -14.00
N SER A 104 -7.42 -10.41 -14.95
CA SER A 104 -6.48 -9.75 -15.88
C SER A 104 -7.17 -8.81 -16.88
N SER A 105 -8.45 -9.05 -17.17
CA SER A 105 -9.32 -8.17 -17.97
C SER A 105 -10.74 -8.12 -17.40
N GLY A 106 -11.45 -7.01 -17.62
CA GLY A 106 -12.84 -6.81 -17.17
C GLY A 106 -13.05 -6.71 -15.65
N GLY A 107 -12.00 -6.90 -14.85
CA GLY A 107 -12.07 -6.78 -13.40
C GLY A 107 -12.25 -5.33 -12.95
N ARG A 108 -13.23 -5.06 -12.08
CA ARG A 108 -13.40 -3.74 -11.46
C ARG A 108 -12.82 -3.79 -10.05
N LEU A 109 -11.73 -3.05 -9.84
CA LEU A 109 -11.22 -2.73 -8.50
C LEU A 109 -12.31 -1.99 -7.72
N LYS A 110 -13.11 -2.73 -6.94
CA LYS A 110 -13.90 -2.15 -5.86
C LYS A 110 -12.94 -1.79 -4.73
N LEU A 111 -12.27 -0.66 -4.86
CA LEU A 111 -11.76 0.08 -3.71
C LEU A 111 -13.00 0.65 -3.00
N GLY A 112 -13.48 -0.06 -1.98
CA GLY A 112 -14.28 0.48 -0.88
C GLY A 112 -15.38 1.52 -1.14
N TYR A 113 -16.25 1.36 -2.15
CA TYR A 113 -17.47 2.21 -2.26
C TYR A 113 -18.75 1.41 -2.62
N GLY A 114 -18.87 0.17 -2.16
CA GLY A 114 -20.12 -0.60 -2.24
C GLY A 114 -20.06 -1.86 -1.39
N PRO A 115 -21.20 -2.34 -0.86
CA PRO A 115 -21.39 -2.66 0.57
C PRO A 115 -20.12 -3.33 1.13
N GLY A 116 -19.15 -2.60 1.69
CA GLY A 116 -19.28 -1.59 2.75
C GLY A 116 -18.81 -2.16 4.10
N GLY A 117 -18.44 -3.44 4.17
CA GLY A 117 -17.90 -4.05 5.37
C GLY A 117 -16.40 -3.75 5.55
N PRO A 118 -15.93 -3.60 6.80
CA PRO A 118 -14.50 -3.55 7.10
C PRO A 118 -13.79 -4.82 6.58
N PRO A 119 -12.46 -4.78 6.38
CA PRO A 119 -11.70 -6.00 6.11
C PRO A 119 -11.96 -7.02 7.22
N ASN A 120 -12.48 -8.19 6.86
CA ASN A 120 -12.63 -9.30 7.80
C ASN A 120 -11.33 -10.10 7.81
N LEU A 121 -10.49 -9.86 8.83
CA LEU A 121 -9.22 -10.54 9.01
C LEU A 121 -9.38 -11.73 9.95
N ARG A 122 -8.96 -12.91 9.49
CA ARG A 122 -8.82 -14.09 10.34
C ARG A 122 -7.69 -13.87 11.35
N MET A 123 -7.75 -14.53 12.51
CA MET A 123 -6.69 -14.45 13.53
C MET A 123 -5.29 -14.78 12.98
N LYS A 124 -5.19 -15.74 12.04
CA LYS A 124 -3.92 -16.06 11.36
C LYS A 124 -3.34 -14.85 10.60
N GLN A 125 -4.20 -14.03 9.99
CA GLN A 125 -3.80 -12.84 9.23
C GLN A 125 -3.38 -11.71 10.16
N ILE A 126 -4.08 -11.54 11.28
CA ILE A 126 -3.68 -10.57 12.33
C ILE A 126 -2.32 -10.95 12.91
N LYS A 127 -2.11 -12.23 13.27
CA LYS A 127 -0.82 -12.71 13.76
C LYS A 127 0.29 -12.50 12.73
N LYS A 128 0.02 -12.81 11.45
CA LYS A 128 0.97 -12.53 10.36
C LYS A 128 1.33 -11.05 10.35
N MET A 129 0.34 -10.16 10.32
CA MET A 129 0.56 -8.71 10.31
C MET A 129 1.44 -8.26 11.47
N ILE A 130 1.14 -8.68 12.70
CA ILE A 130 1.92 -8.32 13.89
C ILE A 130 3.37 -8.82 13.78
N ASN A 131 3.57 -10.05 13.31
CA ASN A 131 4.91 -10.62 13.15
C ASN A 131 5.74 -9.85 12.12
N GLU A 132 5.15 -9.49 10.97
CA GLU A 132 5.82 -8.69 9.94
C GLU A 132 6.21 -7.31 10.49
N LEU A 133 5.28 -6.62 11.18
CA LEU A 133 5.56 -5.32 11.80
C LEU A 133 6.68 -5.39 12.86
N LYS A 134 6.72 -6.48 13.64
CA LYS A 134 7.78 -6.72 14.62
C LYS A 134 9.13 -6.97 13.95
N GLN A 135 9.18 -7.77 12.89
CA GLN A 135 10.41 -8.02 12.12
C GLN A 135 10.97 -6.75 11.48
N MET A 136 10.10 -5.80 11.16
CA MET A 136 10.48 -4.50 10.62
C MET A 136 10.90 -3.48 11.69
N ASN A 137 10.84 -3.83 12.99
CA ASN A 137 11.06 -2.90 14.11
C ASN A 137 10.15 -1.65 14.06
N ILE A 138 8.89 -1.82 13.66
CA ILE A 138 7.87 -0.74 13.58
C ILE A 138 7.00 -0.68 14.85
N TYR A 139 7.34 -1.46 15.88
CA TYR A 139 6.64 -1.56 17.16
C TYR A 139 7.65 -1.73 18.30
#